data_AF-A0A525IH47-F1
#
_entry.id   AF-A0A525IH47-F1
#
_cell.length_a   1.000
_cell.length_b   1.000
_cell.length_c   1.000
_cell.angle_alpha   90.00
_cell.angle_beta   90.00
_cell.angle_gamma   90.00
#
_symmetry.space_group_name_H-M   'P 1'
#
loop_
_entity.id
_entity.type
_entity.pdbx_description
1 polymer ?
#
loop_
_entity_poly.entity_id
_entity_poly.type
_entity_poly.pdbx_seq_one_letter_code
_entity_poly.pdbx_strand_id
1 'polypeptide(L)'
;MSAQRRAKSLPNAAEESNFAMLYRPAPLDFERQILVFLHIPKTAGSALDEALKQGLGEENCLLTRAENIGQIFPDRFRKAHWRVRKFLREGRFRLRGRDILLPEDVSPEALGRFRLLDGHFSLGKEPKTGREPVYITLIRDPIERFLSDYYYRFEWAQDKQERHAFRRFEVDHFVDYVYPRRAWSELNLQCRYLARRGNFNAARESVDRRVFLAAPSNRIDDCLGLLRPVLNLGKVQAPRSNVGRIRQIRAQPSPGAVAKIREMVAEDIRLYDYVSTAFDQLVRAV
;
A
#
# COMPACT_ATOMS: atom_id res chain seq x y z
N MET A 1 -54.18 -19.12 -31.34
CA MET A 1 -53.28 -18.00 -31.73
C MET A 1 -52.48 -17.58 -30.48
N SER A 2 -51.28 -18.15 -30.30
CA SER A 2 -50.42 -17.89 -29.15
C SER A 2 -49.25 -17.01 -29.59
N ALA A 3 -49.15 -15.81 -29.02
CA ALA A 3 -48.11 -14.84 -29.35
C ALA A 3 -46.84 -15.16 -28.53
N GLN A 4 -45.86 -15.78 -29.18
CA GLN A 4 -44.49 -15.91 -28.64
C GLN A 4 -43.82 -14.53 -28.62
N ARG A 5 -43.63 -13.98 -27.42
CA ARG A 5 -42.68 -12.88 -27.19
C ARG A 5 -41.26 -13.45 -27.20
N ARG A 6 -40.49 -13.12 -28.23
CA ARG A 6 -39.03 -13.32 -28.28
C ARG A 6 -38.38 -12.51 -27.15
N ALA A 7 -37.85 -13.20 -26.15
CA ALA A 7 -36.90 -12.62 -25.22
C ALA A 7 -35.62 -12.28 -25.99
N LYS A 8 -35.24 -10.99 -26.01
CA LYS A 8 -33.90 -10.56 -26.44
C LYS A 8 -32.91 -11.11 -25.42
N SER A 9 -32.09 -12.08 -25.84
CA SER A 9 -30.95 -12.55 -25.08
C SER A 9 -29.97 -11.39 -24.91
N LEU A 10 -29.71 -11.00 -23.66
CA LEU A 10 -28.60 -10.14 -23.29
C LEU A 10 -27.29 -10.84 -23.71
N PRO A 11 -26.26 -10.09 -24.18
CA PRO A 11 -24.97 -10.68 -24.49
C PRO A 11 -24.35 -11.29 -23.23
N ASN A 12 -23.82 -12.50 -23.40
CA ASN A 12 -23.20 -13.33 -22.39
C ASN A 12 -22.04 -12.59 -21.71
N ALA A 13 -22.19 -12.24 -20.43
CA ALA A 13 -21.12 -11.72 -19.57
C ALA A 13 -20.21 -12.86 -19.08
N ALA A 14 -19.74 -13.69 -20.00
CA ALA A 14 -19.00 -14.92 -19.70
C ALA A 14 -17.70 -15.01 -20.51
N GLU A 15 -16.93 -13.94 -20.47
CA GLU A 15 -15.47 -13.99 -20.55
C GLU A 15 -14.93 -13.05 -19.46
N GLU A 16 -15.27 -13.35 -18.20
CA GLU A 16 -14.55 -12.75 -17.07
C GLU A 16 -13.11 -13.27 -17.15
N SER A 17 -12.24 -12.44 -17.70
CA SER A 17 -10.82 -12.69 -17.74
C SER A 17 -10.35 -13.00 -16.32
N ASN A 18 -9.91 -14.23 -16.09
CA ASN A 18 -9.59 -14.79 -14.78
C ASN A 18 -8.24 -14.26 -14.23
N PHE A 19 -7.97 -12.97 -14.45
CA PHE A 19 -6.78 -12.30 -13.94
C PHE A 19 -6.98 -11.97 -12.45
N ALA A 20 -5.92 -12.09 -11.67
CA ALA A 20 -5.90 -11.45 -10.36
C ALA A 20 -5.89 -9.92 -10.57
N MET A 21 -6.59 -9.18 -9.71
CA MET A 21 -6.85 -7.73 -9.81
C MET A 21 -7.97 -7.38 -10.79
N LEU A 22 -8.51 -6.16 -10.64
CA LEU A 22 -9.66 -5.65 -11.40
C LEU A 22 -9.26 -4.76 -12.58
N TYR A 23 -8.02 -4.89 -13.08
CA TYR A 23 -7.50 -3.98 -14.09
C TYR A 23 -8.33 -4.03 -15.38
N ARG A 24 -8.65 -2.84 -15.91
CA ARG A 24 -9.26 -2.66 -17.23
C ARG A 24 -8.65 -1.42 -17.89
N PRO A 25 -8.26 -1.47 -19.18
CA PRO A 25 -7.65 -0.34 -19.88
C PRO A 25 -8.71 0.67 -20.35
N ALA A 26 -9.51 1.19 -19.41
CA ALA A 26 -10.56 2.16 -19.67
C ALA A 26 -10.38 3.41 -18.78
N PRO A 27 -10.64 4.62 -19.30
CA PRO A 27 -10.55 5.84 -18.50
C PRO A 27 -11.43 5.79 -17.24
N LEU A 28 -10.91 6.31 -16.12
CA LEU A 28 -11.70 6.51 -14.91
C LEU A 28 -12.64 7.71 -15.07
N ASP A 29 -13.85 7.56 -14.54
CA ASP A 29 -14.81 8.65 -14.40
C ASP A 29 -14.62 9.32 -13.04
N PHE A 30 -13.83 10.39 -12.97
CA PHE A 30 -13.51 11.07 -11.70
C PHE A 30 -14.70 11.78 -11.03
N GLU A 31 -15.83 11.94 -11.73
CA GLU A 31 -17.08 12.42 -11.13
C GLU A 31 -17.70 11.36 -10.22
N ARG A 32 -17.54 10.08 -10.57
CA ARG A 32 -18.08 8.94 -9.83
C ARG A 32 -17.04 8.17 -9.03
N GLN A 33 -15.79 8.26 -9.44
CA GLN A 33 -14.68 7.44 -8.95
C GLN A 33 -13.57 8.32 -8.38
N ILE A 34 -12.79 7.73 -7.48
CA ILE A 34 -11.59 8.37 -6.92
C ILE A 34 -10.44 7.37 -6.92
N LEU A 35 -9.28 7.81 -7.41
CA LEU A 35 -8.08 6.98 -7.35
C LEU A 35 -7.55 6.98 -5.91
N VAL A 36 -7.29 5.80 -5.37
CA VAL A 36 -6.73 5.63 -4.03
C VAL A 36 -5.41 4.90 -4.16
N PHE A 37 -4.30 5.61 -3.93
CA PHE A 37 -3.00 4.98 -3.82
C PHE A 37 -2.78 4.49 -2.39
N LEU A 38 -2.93 3.18 -2.21
CA LEU A 38 -2.59 2.51 -0.97
C LEU A 38 -1.07 2.44 -0.83
N HIS A 39 -0.49 3.49 -0.29
CA HIS A 39 0.96 3.67 -0.25
C HIS A 39 1.55 2.84 0.89
N ILE A 40 2.11 1.69 0.53
CA ILE A 40 2.80 0.83 1.49
C ILE A 40 4.21 1.41 1.73
N PRO A 41 4.64 1.62 2.99
CA PRO A 41 5.96 2.16 3.26
C PRO A 41 7.09 1.32 2.63
N LYS A 42 8.03 2.03 2.01
CA LYS A 42 9.28 1.50 1.44
C LYS A 42 9.10 0.61 0.20
N THR A 43 7.99 0.77 -0.52
CA THR A 43 7.73 0.12 -1.83
C THR A 43 7.95 1.06 -3.02
N ALA A 44 8.85 2.04 -2.89
CA ALA A 44 9.09 3.09 -3.88
C ALA A 44 7.86 3.97 -4.19
N GLY A 45 6.88 4.02 -3.29
CA GLY A 45 5.64 4.76 -3.50
C GLY A 45 5.82 6.27 -3.69
N SER A 46 6.85 6.91 -3.11
CA SER A 46 7.13 8.33 -3.37
C SER A 46 7.40 8.63 -4.85
N ALA A 47 8.04 7.71 -5.58
CA ALA A 47 8.27 7.90 -7.02
C ALA A 47 6.97 7.75 -7.83
N LEU A 48 6.07 6.85 -7.41
CA LEU A 48 4.77 6.71 -8.06
C LEU A 48 3.86 7.91 -7.75
N ASP A 49 3.82 8.37 -6.50
CA ASP A 49 3.09 9.56 -6.08
C ASP A 49 3.52 10.79 -6.88
N GLU A 50 4.83 11.02 -7.03
CA GLU A 50 5.36 12.14 -7.81
C GLU A 50 4.93 12.06 -9.29
N ALA A 51 5.01 10.87 -9.90
CA ALA A 51 4.53 10.66 -11.27
C ALA A 51 3.01 10.90 -11.39
N LEU A 52 2.21 10.39 -10.45
CA LEU A 52 0.76 10.60 -10.46
C LEU A 52 0.40 12.07 -10.29
N LYS A 53 1.08 12.80 -9.41
CA LYS A 53 0.90 14.26 -9.24
C LYS A 53 1.25 15.04 -10.50
N GLN A 54 2.36 14.68 -11.16
CA GLN A 54 2.74 15.30 -12.43
C GLN A 54 1.66 15.07 -13.50
N GLY A 55 1.05 13.89 -13.52
CA GLY A 55 0.03 13.54 -14.51
C GLY A 55 -1.36 14.08 -14.22
N LEU A 56 -1.77 14.13 -12.94
CA LEU A 56 -3.12 14.53 -12.51
C LEU A 56 -3.23 16.00 -12.10
N GLY A 57 -2.11 16.69 -11.87
CA GLY A 57 -2.05 17.98 -11.20
C GLY A 57 -1.94 17.81 -9.68
N GLU A 58 -0.95 18.47 -9.06
CA GLU A 58 -0.70 18.37 -7.62
C GLU A 58 -1.89 18.89 -6.79
N GLU A 59 -2.59 19.91 -7.28
CA GLU A 59 -3.79 20.48 -6.67
C GLU A 59 -4.97 19.50 -6.62
N ASN A 60 -4.94 18.47 -7.48
CA ASN A 60 -5.94 17.40 -7.54
C ASN A 60 -5.54 16.19 -6.68
N CYS A 61 -4.44 16.25 -5.94
CA CYS A 61 -3.93 15.15 -5.13
C CYS A 61 -3.97 15.51 -3.64
N LEU A 62 -4.45 14.57 -2.81
CA LEU A 62 -4.43 14.72 -1.35
C LEU A 62 -3.57 13.64 -0.72
N LEU A 63 -2.53 14.08 0.01
CA LEU A 63 -1.79 13.21 0.93
C LEU A 63 -2.53 13.16 2.27
N THR A 64 -2.98 11.97 2.67
CA THR A 64 -3.65 11.77 3.95
C THR A 64 -2.64 11.66 5.10
N ARG A 65 -3.14 11.81 6.32
CA ARG A 65 -2.40 11.37 7.51
C ARG A 65 -2.16 9.86 7.45
N ALA A 66 -1.07 9.43 8.09
CA ALA A 66 -0.69 8.03 8.14
C ALA A 66 -1.37 7.28 9.30
N GLU A 67 -1.83 6.07 9.03
CA GLU A 67 -2.03 5.09 10.08
C GLU A 67 -0.67 4.60 10.61
N ASN A 68 -0.58 4.47 11.94
CA ASN A 68 0.56 3.81 12.55
C ASN A 68 0.42 2.28 12.40
N ILE A 69 0.91 1.76 11.27
CA ILE A 69 1.02 0.32 10.97
C ILE A 69 2.50 -0.08 11.05
N GLY A 70 2.81 -1.34 11.39
CA GLY A 70 4.20 -1.80 11.45
C GLY A 70 4.93 -1.38 12.73
N GLN A 71 4.22 -1.17 13.83
CA GLN A 71 4.83 -0.81 15.10
C GLN A 71 5.41 -2.05 15.81
N ILE A 72 6.61 -1.89 16.36
CA ILE A 72 7.28 -2.88 17.21
C ILE A 72 7.10 -2.41 18.65
N PHE A 73 6.59 -3.29 19.50
CA PHE A 73 6.39 -3.02 20.92
C PHE A 73 7.41 -3.82 21.74
N PRO A 74 7.99 -3.23 22.78
CA PRO A 74 8.97 -3.93 23.62
C PRO A 74 8.32 -5.05 24.44
N ASP A 75 7.04 -4.90 24.79
CA ASP A 75 6.26 -5.82 25.62
C ASP A 75 4.76 -5.76 25.29
N ARG A 76 4.01 -6.74 25.82
CA ARG A 76 2.56 -6.88 25.63
C ARG A 76 1.77 -5.70 26.21
N PHE A 77 2.21 -5.16 27.34
CA PHE A 77 1.52 -4.09 28.03
C PHE A 77 1.53 -2.80 27.21
N ARG A 78 2.70 -2.42 26.65
CA ARG A 78 2.80 -1.26 25.76
C ARG A 78 1.97 -1.43 24.49
N LYS A 79 1.89 -2.65 23.95
CA LYS A 79 1.00 -2.96 22.82
C LYS A 79 -0.46 -2.74 23.19
N ALA A 80 -0.90 -3.26 24.34
CA ALA A 80 -2.27 -3.10 24.81
C ALA A 80 -2.61 -1.62 25.08
N HIS A 81 -1.75 -0.91 25.80
CA HIS A 81 -1.89 0.52 26.06
C HIS A 81 -1.97 1.34 24.77
N TRP A 82 -1.12 1.05 23.77
CA TRP A 82 -1.20 1.70 22.48
C TRP A 82 -2.53 1.44 21.77
N ARG A 83 -3.06 0.21 21.79
CA ARG A 83 -4.36 -0.13 21.19
C ARG A 83 -5.49 0.66 21.83
N VAL A 84 -5.50 0.77 23.16
CA VAL A 84 -6.49 1.59 23.89
C VAL A 84 -6.39 3.05 23.48
N ARG A 85 -5.18 3.62 23.46
CA ARG A 85 -4.98 5.02 23.04
C ARG A 85 -5.41 5.26 21.58
N LYS A 86 -5.09 4.34 20.67
CA LYS A 86 -5.53 4.39 19.27
C LYS A 86 -7.06 4.42 19.20
N PHE A 87 -7.74 3.51 19.90
CA PHE A 87 -9.19 3.43 19.96
C PHE A 87 -9.83 4.73 20.50
N LEU A 88 -9.32 5.26 21.61
CA LEU A 88 -9.81 6.52 22.19
C LEU A 88 -9.59 7.72 21.25
N ARG A 89 -8.46 7.74 20.54
CA ARG A 89 -8.18 8.77 19.54
C ARG A 89 -9.18 8.68 18.37
N GLU A 90 -9.37 7.51 17.80
CA GLU A 90 -10.36 7.27 16.73
C GLU A 90 -11.79 7.59 17.16
N GLY A 91 -12.14 7.31 18.42
CA GLY A 91 -13.42 7.71 19.01
C GLY A 91 -13.62 9.22 19.02
N ARG A 92 -12.60 9.99 19.44
CA ARG A 92 -12.65 11.46 19.44
C ARG A 92 -12.83 12.07 18.05
N PHE A 93 -12.19 11.51 17.02
CA PHE A 93 -12.38 11.97 15.64
C PHE A 93 -13.79 11.68 15.13
N ARG A 94 -14.31 10.47 15.39
CA ARG A 94 -15.70 10.12 15.05
C ARG A 94 -16.72 11.04 15.71
N LEU A 95 -16.54 11.39 16.99
CA LEU A 95 -17.43 12.33 17.70
C LEU A 95 -17.41 13.74 17.09
N ARG A 96 -16.32 14.14 16.43
CA ARG A 96 -16.22 15.41 15.70
C ARG A 96 -16.71 15.32 14.26
N GLY A 97 -17.28 14.19 13.84
CA GLY A 97 -17.73 13.97 12.45
C GLY A 97 -16.59 13.98 11.42
N ARG A 98 -15.33 13.81 11.86
CA ARG A 98 -14.15 13.96 11.01
C ARG A 98 -13.39 12.65 10.88
N ASP A 99 -12.92 12.35 9.68
CA ASP A 99 -12.02 11.21 9.47
C ASP A 99 -10.65 11.48 10.12
N ILE A 100 -10.08 10.48 10.78
CA ILE A 100 -8.78 10.57 11.44
C ILE A 100 -7.62 10.73 10.44
N LEU A 101 -7.82 10.27 9.20
CA LEU A 101 -6.82 10.35 8.15
C LEU A 101 -6.84 11.69 7.41
N LEU A 102 -7.89 12.50 7.60
CA LEU A 102 -7.97 13.80 6.93
C LEU A 102 -6.98 14.79 7.59
N PRO A 103 -6.11 15.47 6.81
CA PRO A 103 -5.29 16.58 7.31
C PRO A 103 -6.15 17.66 7.98
N GLU A 104 -5.60 18.39 8.96
CA GLU A 104 -6.35 19.33 9.81
C GLU A 104 -6.87 20.57 9.05
N ASP A 105 -6.14 20.95 8.02
CA ASP A 105 -6.39 22.05 7.09
C ASP A 105 -7.36 21.70 5.95
N VAL A 106 -7.73 20.42 5.81
CA VAL A 106 -8.66 19.97 4.76
C VAL A 106 -10.03 19.67 5.35
N SER A 107 -11.06 20.37 4.89
CA SER A 107 -12.44 20.09 5.29
C SER A 107 -12.99 18.85 4.56
N PRO A 108 -13.95 18.10 5.15
CA PRO A 108 -14.57 16.96 4.48
C PRO A 108 -15.21 17.30 3.13
N GLU A 109 -15.78 18.50 3.00
CA GLU A 109 -16.46 18.99 1.80
C GLU A 109 -15.48 19.20 0.64
N ALA A 110 -14.22 19.53 0.95
CA ALA A 110 -13.17 19.69 -0.05
C ALA A 110 -12.75 18.37 -0.70
N LEU A 111 -13.15 17.20 -0.16
CA LEU A 111 -12.78 15.89 -0.72
C LEU A 111 -13.30 15.65 -2.13
N GLY A 112 -14.36 16.34 -2.56
CA GLY A 112 -14.91 16.23 -3.91
C GLY A 112 -13.97 16.69 -5.01
N ARG A 113 -13.04 17.62 -4.72
CA ARG A 113 -12.15 18.20 -5.74
C ARG A 113 -10.97 17.30 -6.12
N PHE A 114 -10.57 16.39 -5.23
CA PHE A 114 -9.37 15.58 -5.45
C PHE A 114 -9.66 14.42 -6.39
N ARG A 115 -8.69 14.07 -7.23
CA ARG A 115 -8.72 12.89 -8.10
C ARG A 115 -7.94 11.72 -7.50
N LEU A 116 -6.95 12.02 -6.66
CA LEU A 116 -6.09 11.05 -5.98
C LEU A 116 -6.10 11.25 -4.47
N LEU A 117 -6.29 10.16 -3.73
CA LEU A 117 -5.93 10.04 -2.31
C LEU A 117 -4.67 9.16 -2.21
N ASP A 118 -3.55 9.76 -1.79
CA ASP A 118 -2.33 9.03 -1.40
C ASP A 118 -2.30 8.91 0.13
N GLY A 119 -2.03 7.72 0.66
CA GLY A 119 -1.70 7.64 2.07
C GLY A 119 -1.33 6.27 2.61
N HIS A 120 -0.74 6.32 3.80
CA HIS A 120 -0.29 5.16 4.55
C HIS A 120 -1.40 4.61 5.44
N PHE A 121 -2.47 4.05 4.87
CA PHE A 121 -3.58 3.45 5.61
C PHE A 121 -3.89 2.04 5.11
N SER A 122 -4.76 1.30 5.81
CA SER A 122 -5.18 -0.02 5.31
C SER A 122 -6.33 0.10 4.30
N LEU A 123 -6.46 -0.84 3.37
CA LEU A 123 -7.51 -0.89 2.37
C LEU A 123 -8.92 -0.71 3.00
N GLY A 124 -9.71 0.22 2.45
CA GLY A 124 -11.04 0.57 2.95
C GLY A 124 -11.04 1.48 4.19
N LYS A 125 -9.92 2.14 4.49
CA LYS A 125 -9.80 3.13 5.57
C LYS A 125 -9.68 4.57 5.07
N GLU A 126 -9.54 4.77 3.76
CA GLU A 126 -9.52 6.08 3.13
C GLU A 126 -10.70 6.96 3.59
N PRO A 127 -10.50 8.29 3.69
CA PRO A 127 -11.59 9.22 3.96
C PRO A 127 -12.76 9.02 2.99
N LYS A 128 -13.99 9.01 3.51
CA LYS A 128 -15.19 8.87 2.70
C LYS A 128 -15.38 10.10 1.81
N THR A 129 -15.42 9.89 0.50
CA THR A 129 -15.59 10.96 -0.49
C THR A 129 -16.96 10.96 -1.18
N GLY A 130 -17.77 9.92 -0.96
CA GLY A 130 -19.01 9.68 -1.70
C GLY A 130 -18.80 9.08 -3.09
N ARG A 131 -17.56 8.98 -3.57
CA ARG A 131 -17.17 8.35 -4.84
C ARG A 131 -16.68 6.93 -4.62
N GLU A 132 -16.76 6.12 -5.68
CA GLU A 132 -16.25 4.75 -5.70
C GLU A 132 -14.71 4.74 -5.69
N PRO A 133 -14.06 4.11 -4.69
CA PRO A 133 -12.60 4.06 -4.64
C PRO A 133 -12.04 3.04 -5.64
N VAL A 134 -11.05 3.47 -6.42
CA VAL A 134 -10.27 2.62 -7.33
C VAL A 134 -8.88 2.48 -6.73
N TYR A 135 -8.57 1.31 -6.19
CA TYR A 135 -7.34 1.12 -5.42
C TYR A 135 -6.16 0.70 -6.29
N ILE A 136 -5.05 1.41 -6.17
CA ILE A 136 -3.76 1.01 -6.72
C ILE A 136 -2.73 0.87 -5.60
N THR A 137 -1.71 0.04 -5.80
CA THR A 137 -0.62 -0.10 -4.83
C THR A 137 0.67 -0.58 -5.46
N LEU A 138 1.79 -0.35 -4.76
CA LEU A 138 3.07 -0.98 -5.05
C LEU A 138 3.46 -1.91 -3.92
N ILE A 139 3.97 -3.07 -4.29
CA ILE A 139 4.57 -4.04 -3.37
C ILE A 139 6.06 -4.19 -3.66
N ARG A 140 6.82 -4.76 -2.72
CA ARG A 140 8.27 -4.96 -2.85
C ARG A 140 8.66 -6.32 -2.29
N ASP A 141 9.80 -6.84 -2.76
CA ASP A 141 10.45 -7.97 -2.11
C ASP A 141 10.44 -7.75 -0.58
N PRO A 142 9.84 -8.66 0.20
CA PRO A 142 9.59 -8.41 1.62
C PRO A 142 10.86 -8.28 2.46
N ILE A 143 11.94 -8.94 2.06
CA ILE A 143 13.24 -8.87 2.73
C ILE A 143 13.86 -7.50 2.46
N GLU A 144 13.93 -7.07 1.19
CA GLU A 144 14.41 -5.74 0.83
C GLU A 144 13.58 -4.64 1.48
N ARG A 145 12.25 -4.80 1.53
CA ARG A 145 11.34 -3.85 2.18
C ARG A 145 11.62 -3.76 3.69
N PHE A 146 11.84 -4.89 4.36
CA PHE A 146 12.19 -4.94 5.78
C PHE A 146 13.50 -4.19 6.04
N LEU A 147 14.55 -4.47 5.24
CA LEU A 147 15.84 -3.81 5.36
C LEU A 147 15.75 -2.30 5.08
N SER A 148 15.00 -1.92 4.05
CA SER A 148 14.75 -0.53 3.70
C SER A 148 14.04 0.25 4.83
N ASP A 149 13.08 -0.38 5.52
CA ASP A 149 12.40 0.21 6.67
C ASP A 149 13.32 0.33 7.89
N TYR A 150 14.10 -0.72 8.20
CA TYR A 150 15.10 -0.68 9.27
C TYR A 150 16.08 0.48 9.06
N TYR A 151 16.65 0.57 7.86
CA TYR A 151 17.66 1.56 7.54
C TYR A 151 17.11 2.99 7.50
N TYR A 152 15.91 3.18 6.97
CA TYR A 152 15.22 4.47 7.03
C TYR A 152 14.99 4.93 8.48
N ARG A 153 14.54 4.02 9.36
CA ARG A 153 14.31 4.32 10.77
C ARG A 153 15.61 4.51 11.56
N PHE A 154 16.68 3.82 11.16
CA PHE A 154 18.02 4.02 11.71
C PHE A 154 18.50 5.45 11.47
N GLU A 155 18.47 5.93 10.21
CA GLU A 155 18.82 7.31 9.86
C GLU A 155 17.95 8.32 10.61
N TRP A 156 16.62 8.15 10.57
CA TRP A 156 15.70 9.04 11.25
C TRP A 156 15.93 9.12 12.77
N ALA A 157 16.28 8.00 13.40
CA ALA A 157 16.61 7.97 14.82
C ALA A 157 17.95 8.66 15.13
N GLN A 158 18.92 8.65 14.21
CA GLN A 158 20.16 9.41 14.35
C GLN A 158 19.88 10.91 14.32
N ASP A 159 19.07 11.39 13.39
CA ASP A 159 18.79 12.82 13.23
C ASP A 159 18.02 13.43 14.42
N LYS A 160 17.14 12.67 15.07
CA LYS A 160 16.24 13.20 16.12
C LYS A 160 16.74 13.12 17.57
N GLN A 161 17.95 12.64 17.84
CA GLN A 161 18.43 12.36 19.22
C GLN A 161 17.49 11.47 20.07
N GLU A 162 16.59 10.70 19.45
CA GLU A 162 15.60 9.89 20.16
C GLU A 162 16.17 8.53 20.63
N ARG A 163 15.80 8.10 21.86
CA ARG A 163 16.23 6.84 22.49
C ARG A 163 15.53 5.59 21.90
N HIS A 164 15.56 5.40 20.59
CA HIS A 164 14.97 4.23 19.94
C HIS A 164 15.95 3.05 19.83
N ALA A 165 15.44 1.82 19.86
CA ALA A 165 16.25 0.61 19.68
C ALA A 165 17.06 0.64 18.37
N PHE A 166 16.55 1.33 17.35
CA PHE A 166 17.23 1.56 16.07
C PHE A 166 18.56 2.31 16.21
N ARG A 167 18.79 3.13 17.24
CA ARG A 167 20.10 3.78 17.46
C ARG A 167 21.21 2.84 17.94
N ARG A 168 20.85 1.66 18.45
CA ARG A 168 21.75 0.85 19.29
C ARG A 168 22.22 -0.44 18.65
N PHE A 169 21.64 -0.83 17.51
CA PHE A 169 21.81 -2.15 16.96
C PHE A 169 22.17 -2.06 15.48
N GLU A 170 23.26 -2.71 15.11
CA GLU A 170 23.46 -3.19 13.74
C GLU A 170 22.28 -4.08 13.30
N VAL A 171 22.13 -4.29 12.00
CA VAL A 171 20.95 -4.95 11.42
C VAL A 171 20.71 -6.33 12.04
N ASP A 172 21.76 -7.11 12.29
CA ASP A 172 21.69 -8.43 12.90
C ASP A 172 21.13 -8.39 14.33
N HIS A 173 21.67 -7.51 15.17
CA HIS A 173 21.19 -7.33 16.54
C HIS A 173 19.74 -6.83 16.58
N PHE A 174 19.35 -5.99 15.61
CA PHE A 174 17.97 -5.56 15.48
C PHE A 174 17.04 -6.72 15.11
N VAL A 175 17.46 -7.59 14.18
CA VAL A 175 16.72 -8.81 13.83
C VAL A 175 16.57 -9.70 15.05
N ASP A 176 17.65 -9.92 15.83
CA ASP A 176 17.61 -10.70 17.07
C ASP A 176 16.70 -10.09 18.14
N TYR A 177 16.59 -8.77 18.16
CA TYR A 177 15.65 -8.08 19.04
C TYR A 177 14.18 -8.27 18.61
N VAL A 178 13.88 -8.18 17.32
CA VAL A 178 12.49 -8.22 16.80
C VAL A 178 11.96 -9.65 16.67
N TYR A 179 12.81 -10.60 16.28
CA TYR A 179 12.43 -11.99 16.01
C TYR A 179 11.63 -12.67 17.14
N PRO A 180 12.09 -12.66 18.42
CA PRO A 180 11.31 -13.24 19.53
C PRO A 180 10.02 -12.44 19.85
N ARG A 181 9.90 -11.21 19.35
CA ARG A 181 8.75 -10.30 19.57
C ARG A 181 7.72 -10.34 18.45
N ARG A 182 7.81 -11.29 17.51
CA ARG A 182 6.88 -11.43 16.37
C ARG A 182 5.40 -11.45 16.75
N ALA A 183 5.05 -11.99 17.93
CA ALA A 183 3.66 -12.02 18.41
C ALA A 183 3.10 -10.63 18.78
N TRP A 184 3.99 -9.68 19.12
CA TRP A 184 3.60 -8.31 19.49
C TRP A 184 3.94 -7.31 18.40
N SER A 185 4.78 -7.66 17.42
CA SER A 185 5.15 -6.78 16.31
C SER A 185 4.16 -6.89 15.15
N GLU A 186 3.88 -5.78 14.49
CA GLU A 186 3.02 -5.76 13.31
C GLU A 186 3.86 -6.09 12.04
N LEU A 187 4.30 -7.35 11.91
CA LEU A 187 5.03 -7.92 10.75
C LEU A 187 4.09 -8.28 9.58
N ASN A 188 4.62 -8.75 8.45
CA ASN A 188 3.84 -8.96 7.20
C ASN A 188 3.06 -7.69 6.81
N LEU A 189 3.80 -6.59 6.65
CA LEU A 189 3.23 -5.26 6.52
C LEU A 189 2.40 -5.13 5.25
N GLN A 190 2.83 -5.73 4.15
CA GLN A 190 2.13 -5.60 2.87
C GLN A 190 0.75 -6.27 2.94
N CYS A 191 0.67 -7.45 3.55
CA CYS A 191 -0.59 -8.12 3.87
C CYS A 191 -1.47 -7.26 4.79
N ARG A 192 -0.88 -6.59 5.80
CA ARG A 192 -1.65 -5.73 6.72
C ARG A 192 -2.26 -4.52 6.02
N TYR A 193 -1.56 -3.91 5.07
CA TYR A 193 -2.14 -2.81 4.30
C TYR A 193 -3.32 -3.30 3.46
N LEU A 194 -3.22 -4.46 2.82
CA LEU A 194 -4.28 -4.98 1.95
C LEU A 194 -5.46 -5.59 2.71
N ALA A 195 -5.23 -6.26 3.84
CA ALA A 195 -6.24 -7.06 4.54
C ALA A 195 -6.40 -6.74 6.02
N ARG A 196 -5.70 -5.72 6.55
CA ARG A 196 -5.68 -5.34 7.98
C ARG A 196 -5.15 -6.44 8.90
N ARG A 197 -4.62 -7.51 8.32
CA ARG A 197 -4.09 -8.71 8.97
C ARG A 197 -2.83 -9.13 8.22
N GLY A 198 -1.83 -9.61 8.94
CA GLY A 198 -0.56 -10.06 8.35
C GLY A 198 -0.66 -11.48 7.76
N ASN A 199 -1.68 -11.76 6.95
CA ASN A 199 -1.97 -13.07 6.38
C ASN A 199 -2.21 -12.99 4.86
N PHE A 200 -1.60 -13.93 4.13
CA PHE A 200 -1.62 -14.00 2.69
C PHE A 200 -3.02 -14.23 2.12
N ASN A 201 -3.78 -15.20 2.64
CA ASN A 201 -5.08 -15.55 2.04
C ASN A 201 -6.05 -14.36 2.02
N ALA A 202 -6.12 -13.62 3.14
CA ALA A 202 -6.95 -12.42 3.21
C ALA A 202 -6.42 -11.28 2.32
N ALA A 203 -5.09 -11.15 2.20
CA ALA A 203 -4.47 -10.15 1.32
C ALA A 203 -4.72 -10.47 -0.16
N ARG A 204 -4.56 -11.73 -0.56
CA ARG A 204 -4.89 -12.24 -1.89
C ARG A 204 -6.35 -11.96 -2.23
N GLU A 205 -7.29 -12.33 -1.36
CA GLU A 205 -8.72 -12.06 -1.59
C GLU A 205 -8.98 -10.57 -1.82
N SER A 206 -8.29 -9.70 -1.06
CA SER A 206 -8.40 -8.25 -1.23
C SER A 206 -7.83 -7.80 -2.58
N VAL A 207 -6.70 -8.35 -3.02
CA VAL A 207 -6.13 -8.10 -4.35
C VAL A 207 -7.12 -8.52 -5.44
N ASP A 208 -7.65 -9.72 -5.36
CA ASP A 208 -8.52 -10.32 -6.38
C ASP A 208 -9.84 -9.58 -6.53
N ARG A 209 -10.40 -9.07 -5.42
CA ARG A 209 -11.77 -8.54 -5.39
C ARG A 209 -11.89 -7.02 -5.28
N ARG A 210 -10.80 -6.32 -4.94
CA ARG A 210 -10.87 -4.89 -4.59
C ARG A 210 -9.75 -4.06 -5.17
N VAL A 211 -8.60 -4.64 -5.49
CA VAL A 211 -7.47 -3.86 -6.01
C VAL A 211 -7.55 -3.80 -7.53
N PHE A 212 -7.55 -2.57 -8.05
CA PHE A 212 -7.54 -2.33 -9.49
C PHE A 212 -6.20 -2.70 -10.09
N LEU A 213 -5.09 -2.27 -9.48
CA LEU A 213 -3.75 -2.61 -9.92
C LEU A 213 -2.77 -2.67 -8.73
N ALA A 214 -2.07 -3.80 -8.60
CA ALA A 214 -0.94 -3.96 -7.70
C ALA A 214 0.29 -4.32 -8.54
N ALA A 215 1.40 -3.61 -8.36
CA ALA A 215 2.61 -3.86 -9.13
C ALA A 215 3.84 -4.07 -8.23
N PRO A 216 4.80 -4.91 -8.63
CA PRO A 216 6.13 -4.92 -8.04
C PRO A 216 6.82 -3.56 -8.23
N SER A 217 7.42 -3.04 -7.18
CA SER A 217 8.06 -1.72 -7.15
C SER A 217 9.24 -1.58 -8.12
N ASN A 218 9.90 -2.68 -8.49
CA ASN A 218 10.92 -2.72 -9.54
C ASN A 218 10.33 -2.69 -10.97
N ARG A 219 9.01 -2.65 -11.10
CA ARG A 219 8.25 -2.58 -12.37
C ARG A 219 7.35 -1.33 -12.41
N ILE A 220 7.76 -0.25 -11.75
CA ILE A 220 7.00 1.01 -11.66
C ILE A 220 6.72 1.63 -13.04
N ASP A 221 7.65 1.51 -13.98
CA ASP A 221 7.48 2.05 -15.34
C ASP A 221 6.38 1.31 -16.11
N ASP A 222 6.27 -0.02 -15.95
CA ASP A 222 5.18 -0.81 -16.53
C ASP A 222 3.84 -0.50 -15.84
N CYS A 223 3.86 -0.30 -14.52
CA CYS A 223 2.69 0.13 -13.77
C CYS A 223 2.17 1.48 -14.30
N LEU A 224 3.05 2.46 -14.53
CA LEU A 224 2.69 3.73 -15.16
C LEU A 224 2.20 3.53 -16.59
N GLY A 225 2.80 2.61 -17.35
CA GLY A 225 2.34 2.23 -18.69
C GLY A 225 0.87 1.79 -18.70
N LEU A 226 0.51 0.91 -17.77
CA LEU A 226 -0.87 0.43 -17.59
C LEU A 226 -1.83 1.52 -17.08
N LEU A 227 -1.35 2.46 -16.27
CA LEU A 227 -2.18 3.55 -15.73
C LEU A 227 -2.40 4.71 -16.70
N ARG A 228 -1.54 4.91 -17.70
CA ARG A 228 -1.67 5.98 -18.71
C ARG A 228 -3.06 6.03 -19.38
N PRO A 229 -3.56 4.94 -20.00
CA PRO A 229 -4.89 4.96 -20.63
C PRO A 229 -6.03 5.09 -19.61
N VAL A 230 -5.82 4.63 -18.38
CA VAL A 230 -6.83 4.63 -17.30
C VAL A 230 -7.01 6.02 -16.69
N LEU A 231 -5.92 6.76 -16.53
CA LEU A 231 -5.93 8.07 -15.88
C LEU A 231 -5.85 9.22 -16.90
N ASN A 232 -5.84 8.90 -18.19
CA ASN A 232 -5.62 9.83 -19.29
C ASN A 232 -4.34 10.66 -19.10
N LEU A 233 -3.26 10.00 -18.67
CA LEU A 233 -1.97 10.67 -18.45
C LEU A 233 -1.24 10.87 -19.77
N GLY A 234 -0.55 12.01 -19.90
CA GLY A 234 0.48 12.18 -20.92
C GLY A 234 1.68 11.24 -20.72
N LYS A 235 2.78 11.49 -21.43
CA LYS A 235 4.03 10.74 -21.26
C LYS A 235 4.72 11.10 -19.93
N VAL A 236 4.22 10.55 -18.82
CA VAL A 236 4.84 10.65 -17.49
C VAL A 236 5.80 9.47 -17.29
N GLN A 237 6.98 9.72 -16.71
CA GLN A 237 7.93 8.69 -16.30
C GLN A 237 8.14 8.77 -14.78
N ALA A 238 8.41 7.63 -14.14
CA ALA A 238 8.77 7.65 -12.74
C ALA A 238 10.11 8.37 -12.56
N PRO A 239 10.22 9.33 -11.64
CA PRO A 239 11.51 9.93 -11.31
C PRO A 239 12.43 8.84 -10.80
N ARG A 240 13.62 8.74 -11.40
CA ARG A 240 14.68 7.83 -10.95
C ARG A 240 15.36 8.40 -9.71
N SER A 241 14.64 8.50 -8.60
CA SER A 241 15.21 8.88 -7.30
C SER A 241 15.32 7.65 -6.39
N ASN A 242 16.46 7.51 -5.71
CA ASN A 242 16.71 6.56 -4.61
C ASN A 242 16.98 5.07 -4.92
N VAL A 243 17.29 4.68 -6.16
CA VAL A 243 17.64 3.27 -6.46
C VAL A 243 19.08 2.91 -6.01
N GLY A 244 19.99 3.88 -5.93
CA GLY A 244 21.43 3.61 -5.72
C GLY A 244 22.02 3.91 -4.33
N ARG A 245 21.61 4.99 -3.65
CA ARG A 245 22.38 5.51 -2.50
C ARG A 245 22.30 4.67 -1.22
N ILE A 246 21.17 4.02 -0.96
CA ILE A 246 20.96 3.29 0.31
C ILE A 246 21.63 1.91 0.31
N ARG A 247 21.71 1.26 -0.86
CA ARG A 247 22.18 -0.13 -0.99
C ARG A 247 23.71 -0.25 -0.97
N GLN A 248 24.44 0.82 -1.33
CA GLN A 248 25.90 0.80 -1.51
C GLN A 248 26.71 1.09 -0.24
N ILE A 249 26.10 1.58 0.84
CA ILE A 249 26.83 2.10 2.02
C ILE A 249 26.58 1.27 3.29
N ARG A 250 25.65 0.32 3.28
CA ARG A 250 25.11 -0.30 4.51
C ARG A 250 25.48 -1.78 4.65
N ALA A 251 25.82 -2.19 5.88
CA ALA A 251 26.20 -3.56 6.21
C ALA A 251 25.12 -4.55 5.77
N GLN A 252 25.50 -5.62 5.08
CA GLN A 252 24.53 -6.64 4.72
C GLN A 252 24.24 -7.52 5.95
N PRO A 253 22.97 -7.91 6.17
CA PRO A 253 22.63 -8.82 7.27
C PRO A 253 23.32 -10.19 7.08
N SER A 254 23.67 -10.85 8.18
CA SER A 254 24.19 -12.22 8.10
C SER A 254 23.15 -13.20 7.51
N PRO A 255 23.59 -14.35 6.98
CA PRO A 255 22.67 -15.40 6.52
C PRO A 255 21.65 -15.82 7.60
N GLY A 256 22.07 -15.87 8.86
CA GLY A 256 21.19 -16.17 10.00
C GLY A 256 20.13 -15.10 10.23
N ALA A 257 20.50 -13.82 10.11
CA ALA A 257 19.54 -12.71 10.17
C ALA A 257 18.57 -12.74 8.99
N VAL A 258 19.04 -13.02 7.76
CA VAL A 258 18.18 -13.16 6.58
C VAL A 258 17.15 -14.28 6.75
N ALA A 259 17.55 -15.44 7.29
CA ALA A 259 16.63 -16.54 7.58
C ALA A 259 15.52 -16.12 8.56
N LYS A 260 15.89 -15.44 9.65
CA LYS A 260 14.93 -14.89 10.63
C LYS A 260 13.98 -13.86 10.01
N ILE A 261 14.49 -12.98 9.14
CA ILE A 261 13.65 -12.01 8.41
C ILE A 261 12.66 -12.76 7.53
N ARG A 262 13.12 -13.73 6.73
CA ARG A 262 12.30 -14.53 5.83
C ARG A 262 11.12 -15.17 6.55
N GLU A 263 11.36 -15.76 7.72
CA GLU A 263 10.29 -16.33 8.56
C GLU A 263 9.31 -15.26 9.06
N MET A 264 9.80 -14.11 9.53
CA MET A 264 8.97 -13.01 10.03
C MET A 264 8.07 -12.41 8.94
N VAL A 265 8.51 -12.44 7.68
CA VAL A 265 7.79 -11.85 6.53
C VAL A 265 7.21 -12.89 5.57
N ALA A 266 7.09 -14.16 6.00
CA ALA A 266 6.73 -15.27 5.12
C ALA A 266 5.39 -15.09 4.37
N GLU A 267 4.40 -14.44 5.00
CA GLU A 267 3.11 -14.20 4.34
C GLU A 267 3.22 -13.09 3.29
N ASP A 268 4.05 -12.06 3.53
CA ASP A 268 4.36 -11.06 2.51
C ASP A 268 5.13 -11.66 1.32
N ILE A 269 5.94 -12.71 1.52
CA ILE A 269 6.65 -13.41 0.43
C ILE A 269 5.65 -14.06 -0.50
N ARG A 270 4.70 -14.83 0.06
CA ARG A 270 3.61 -15.45 -0.71
C ARG A 270 2.80 -14.40 -1.46
N LEU A 271 2.52 -13.26 -0.84
CA LEU A 271 1.83 -12.14 -1.48
C LEU A 271 2.65 -11.55 -2.64
N TYR A 272 3.94 -11.35 -2.43
CA TYR A 272 4.83 -10.79 -3.44
C TYR A 272 4.93 -11.68 -4.67
N ASP A 273 5.11 -12.98 -4.48
CA ASP A 273 5.17 -13.96 -5.57
C ASP A 273 3.85 -13.99 -6.36
N TYR A 274 2.72 -13.97 -5.65
CA TYR A 274 1.39 -13.96 -6.25
C TYR A 274 1.15 -12.73 -7.12
N VAL A 275 1.34 -11.53 -6.56
CA VAL A 275 1.12 -10.27 -7.28
C VAL A 275 2.12 -10.11 -8.42
N SER A 276 3.38 -10.52 -8.24
CA SER A 276 4.39 -10.45 -9.32
C SER A 276 4.00 -11.34 -10.50
N THR A 277 3.57 -12.57 -10.22
CA THR A 277 3.10 -13.51 -11.26
C THR A 277 1.88 -12.97 -12.00
N ALA A 278 0.89 -12.45 -11.26
CA ALA A 278 -0.31 -11.87 -11.84
C ALA A 278 0.00 -10.62 -12.68
N PHE A 279 0.88 -9.75 -12.19
CA PHE A 279 1.31 -8.56 -12.91
C PHE A 279 2.05 -8.89 -14.21
N ASP A 280 2.92 -9.91 -14.19
CA ASP A 280 3.60 -10.38 -15.41
C ASP A 280 2.62 -10.94 -16.44
N GLN A 281 1.60 -11.67 -16.01
CA GLN A 281 0.53 -12.15 -16.90
C GLN A 281 -0.25 -10.98 -17.49
N LEU A 282 -0.59 -9.98 -16.67
CA LEU A 282 -1.31 -8.79 -17.11
C LEU A 282 -0.51 -7.99 -18.15
N VAL A 283 0.76 -7.71 -17.88
CA VAL A 283 1.64 -6.96 -18.81
C VAL A 283 1.81 -7.68 -20.14
N ARG A 284 1.75 -9.02 -20.18
CA ARG A 284 1.83 -9.79 -21.43
C ARG A 284 0.51 -9.82 -22.21
N ALA A 285 -0.61 -9.56 -21.55
CA ALA A 285 -1.94 -9.62 -22.14
C ALA A 285 -2.39 -8.29 -22.76
N VAL A 286 -1.74 -7.19 -22.39
CA VAL A 286 -2.00 -5.82 -22.88
C VAL A 286 -0.95 -5.43 -23.92
#